data_AF-A0A0H3EA76-F1
#
_entry.id   AF-A0A0H3EA76-F1
#
_cell.length_a   1.000
_cell.length_b   1.000
_cell.length_c   1.000
_cell.angle_alpha   90.00
_cell.angle_beta   90.00
_cell.angle_gamma   90.00
#
_symmetry.space_group_name_H-M   'P 1'
#
loop_
_entity.id
_entity.type
_entity.pdbx_description
1 polymer ?
#
loop_
_entity_poly.entity_id
_entity_poly.type
_entity_poly.pdbx_seq_one_letter_code
_entity_poly.pdbx_strand_id
1 'polypeptide(L)'
;MFWASHSRIPEIVELARKIRRRRPDILRTIELGYSNARLGAFNNRIKVTVRMAYGFRRVTNLIALVMPRCSGLDIRLPQPAI
;
A
#
# COMPACT_ATOMS: atom_id res chain seq x y z
N MET A 1 17.66 12.03 -15.32
CA MET A 1 16.83 13.08 -14.67
C MET A 1 16.82 14.42 -15.40
N PHE A 2 17.90 14.82 -16.07
CA PHE A 2 17.99 16.09 -16.80
C PHE A 2 16.80 16.33 -17.75
N TRP A 3 16.55 15.40 -18.68
CA TRP A 3 15.43 15.47 -19.63
C TRP A 3 14.06 15.64 -18.96
N ALA A 4 13.77 14.84 -17.94
CA ALA A 4 12.47 14.88 -17.24
C ALA A 4 12.26 16.19 -16.45
N SER A 5 13.31 16.78 -15.90
CA SER A 5 13.20 18.03 -15.14
C SER A 5 13.12 19.28 -16.02
N HIS A 6 13.56 19.20 -17.29
CA HIS A 6 13.47 20.29 -18.28
C HIS A 6 12.36 20.04 -19.31
N SER A 7 11.49 19.06 -19.05
CA SER A 7 10.32 18.81 -19.89
C SER A 7 9.35 19.98 -19.81
N ARG A 8 8.67 20.30 -20.92
CA ARG A 8 7.58 21.29 -20.95
C ARG A 8 6.26 20.75 -20.38
N ILE A 9 6.21 19.47 -20.02
CA ILE A 9 5.03 18.81 -19.45
C ILE A 9 5.10 18.91 -17.91
N PRO A 10 4.21 19.65 -17.25
CA PRO A 10 4.32 19.92 -15.81
C PRO A 10 4.22 18.66 -14.95
N GLU A 11 3.43 17.67 -15.35
CA GLU A 11 3.27 16.39 -14.64
C GLU A 11 4.57 15.59 -14.60
N ILE A 12 5.36 15.63 -15.69
CA ILE A 12 6.66 14.95 -15.78
C ILE A 12 7.68 15.63 -14.87
N VAL A 13 7.68 16.97 -14.83
CA VAL A 13 8.56 17.75 -13.95
C VAL A 13 8.21 17.48 -12.47
N GLU A 14 6.92 17.46 -12.13
CA GLU A 14 6.43 17.12 -10.79
C GLU A 14 6.86 15.71 -10.37
N LEU A 15 6.67 14.74 -11.27
CA LEU A 15 7.10 13.36 -11.04
C LEU A 15 8.61 13.26 -10.82
N ALA A 16 9.41 13.92 -11.66
CA ALA A 16 10.87 13.93 -11.51
C ALA A 16 11.30 14.54 -10.16
N ARG A 17 10.62 15.59 -9.70
CA ARG A 17 10.86 16.20 -8.39
C ARG A 17 10.50 15.26 -7.24
N LYS A 18 9.36 14.56 -7.34
CA LYS A 18 8.93 13.56 -6.36
C LYS A 18 9.89 12.37 -6.28
N ILE A 19 10.33 11.83 -7.43
CA ILE A 19 11.33 10.76 -7.49
C ILE A 19 12.64 11.21 -6.84
N ARG A 20 13.09 12.43 -7.12
CA ARG A 20 14.33 12.96 -6.51
C ARG A 20 14.21 13.08 -4.99
N ARG A 21 13.08 13.60 -4.49
CA ARG A 21 12.81 13.73 -3.05
C ARG A 21 12.72 12.38 -2.33
N ARG A 22 12.22 11.34 -3.01
CA ARG A 22 12.03 9.98 -2.46
C ARG A 22 13.13 8.99 -2.86
N ARG A 23 14.20 9.44 -3.52
CA ARG A 23 15.28 8.56 -3.98
C ARG A 23 15.86 7.62 -2.90
N PRO A 24 16.13 8.07 -1.65
CA PRO A 24 16.61 7.13 -0.62
C PRO A 24 15.59 6.04 -0.30
N ASP A 25 14.30 6.38 -0.21
CA ASP A 25 13.23 5.42 0.07
C ASP A 25 13.08 4.38 -1.06
N ILE A 26 13.23 4.82 -2.32
CA ILE A 26 13.18 3.96 -3.50
C ILE A 26 14.32 2.94 -3.47
N LEU A 27 15.55 3.41 -3.20
CA LEU A 27 16.72 2.52 -3.12
C LEU A 27 16.57 1.51 -1.98
N ARG A 28 16.13 1.96 -0.79
CA ARG A 28 15.86 1.07 0.35
C ARG A 28 14.82 0.00 0.03
N THR A 29 13.80 0.35 -0.75
CA THR A 29 12.76 -0.61 -1.16
C THR A 29 13.31 -1.71 -2.07
N ILE A 30 14.24 -1.35 -2.96
CA ILE A 30 14.94 -2.30 -3.84
C ILE A 30 15.87 -3.20 -3.02
N GLU A 31 16.65 -2.62 -2.09
CA GLU A 31 17.53 -3.36 -1.18
C GLU A 31 16.78 -4.39 -0.32
N LEU A 32 15.58 -4.04 0.16
CA LEU A 32 14.71 -4.94 0.92
C LEU A 32 14.01 -6.01 0.05
N GLY A 33 14.20 -5.99 -1.28
CA GLY A 33 13.63 -6.98 -2.19
C GLY A 33 12.11 -6.92 -2.31
N TYR A 34 11.48 -5.78 -2.02
CA TYR A 34 10.03 -5.64 -2.15
C TYR A 34 9.63 -5.53 -3.62
N SER A 35 9.04 -6.60 -4.16
CA SER A 35 8.50 -6.59 -5.52
C SER A 35 7.19 -5.81 -5.59
N ASN A 36 6.98 -5.10 -6.71
CA ASN A 36 5.70 -4.43 -6.99
C ASN A 36 4.53 -5.41 -7.01
N ALA A 37 4.75 -6.66 -7.45
CA ALA A 37 3.73 -7.70 -7.43
C ALA A 37 3.27 -8.03 -5.99
N ARG A 38 4.22 -8.16 -5.06
CA ARG A 38 3.92 -8.40 -3.63
C ARG A 38 3.16 -7.23 -3.03
N LEU A 39 3.60 -5.99 -3.27
CA LEU A 39 2.89 -4.79 -2.82
C LEU A 39 1.48 -4.67 -3.44
N GLY A 40 1.33 -5.02 -4.72
CA GLY A 40 0.05 -5.06 -5.42
C GLY A 40 -0.92 -6.09 -4.83
N ALA A 41 -0.42 -7.28 -4.49
CA ALA A 41 -1.20 -8.31 -3.82
C ALA A 41 -1.72 -7.84 -2.44
N PHE A 42 -0.87 -7.17 -1.65
CA PHE A 42 -1.29 -6.54 -0.39
C PHE A 42 -2.37 -5.48 -0.60
N ASN A 43 -2.17 -4.57 -1.56
CA ASN A 43 -3.13 -3.52 -1.88
C ASN A 43 -4.50 -4.10 -2.27
N ASN A 44 -4.53 -5.17 -3.05
CA ASN A 44 -5.78 -5.84 -3.42
C ASN A 44 -6.47 -6.50 -2.22
N ARG A 45 -5.71 -7.16 -1.32
CA ARG A 45 -6.27 -7.71 -0.07
C ARG A 45 -6.87 -6.61 0.83
N ILE A 46 -6.21 -5.47 0.95
CA ILE A 46 -6.74 -4.31 1.69
C ILE A 46 -8.02 -3.81 1.04
N LYS A 47 -8.04 -3.60 -0.29
CA LYS A 47 -9.21 -3.16 -1.04
C LYS A 47 -10.43 -4.08 -0.87
N VAL A 48 -10.22 -5.40 -0.82
CA VAL A 48 -11.30 -6.37 -0.54
C VAL A 48 -11.75 -6.25 0.92
N THR A 49 -10.83 -6.08 1.85
CA THR A 49 -11.14 -5.92 3.29
C THR A 49 -11.93 -4.65 3.57
N VAL A 50 -11.60 -3.54 2.90
CA VAL A 50 -12.37 -2.29 3.00
C VAL A 50 -13.81 -2.48 2.55
N ARG A 51 -14.06 -3.25 1.48
CA ARG A 51 -15.42 -3.57 1.01
C ARG A 51 -16.20 -4.41 2.03
N MET A 52 -15.54 -5.38 2.68
CA MET A 52 -16.17 -6.19 3.73
C MET A 52 -16.49 -5.39 4.99
N ALA A 53 -15.71 -4.34 5.26
CA ALA A 53 -15.87 -3.47 6.42
C ALA A 53 -16.94 -2.38 6.24
N TYR A 54 -17.67 -2.36 5.12
CA TYR A 54 -18.82 -1.47 4.97
C TYR A 54 -19.82 -1.72 6.10
N GLY A 55 -20.20 -0.65 6.81
CA GLY A 55 -21.02 -0.72 8.02
C GLY A 55 -20.23 -0.64 9.33
N PHE A 56 -18.89 -0.68 9.30
CA PHE A 56 -18.10 -0.41 10.50
C PHE A 56 -18.23 1.05 10.91
N ARG A 57 -18.70 1.27 12.15
CA ARG A 57 -18.84 2.61 12.75
C ARG A 57 -17.49 3.29 13.05
N ARG A 58 -16.42 2.51 13.23
CA ARG A 58 -15.08 3.01 13.61
C ARG A 58 -14.00 2.46 12.69
N VAL A 59 -13.07 3.32 12.25
CA VAL A 59 -11.91 2.95 11.43
C VAL A 59 -10.98 1.96 12.14
N THR A 60 -10.93 2.00 13.47
CA THR A 60 -10.16 1.05 14.29
C THR A 60 -10.56 -0.40 14.03
N ASN A 61 -11.85 -0.67 13.77
CA ASN A 61 -12.35 -2.01 13.50
C ASN A 61 -11.88 -2.51 12.12
N LEU A 62 -11.79 -1.60 11.13
CA LEU A 62 -11.22 -1.91 9.82
C LEU A 62 -9.73 -2.21 9.94
N ILE A 63 -8.97 -1.42 10.72
CA ILE A 63 -7.54 -1.67 10.95
C ILE A 63 -7.33 -3.03 11.63
N ALA A 64 -8.13 -3.33 12.65
CA ALA A 64 -8.10 -4.61 13.35
C ALA A 64 -8.41 -5.81 12.44
N LEU A 65 -9.22 -5.62 11.39
CA LEU A 65 -9.49 -6.63 10.38
C LEU A 65 -8.36 -6.75 9.34
N VAL A 66 -7.76 -5.64 8.91
CA VAL A 66 -6.69 -5.62 7.90
C VAL A 66 -5.41 -6.26 8.43
N MET A 67 -5.02 -5.98 9.67
CA MET A 67 -3.78 -6.48 10.28
C MET A 67 -3.63 -8.02 10.19
N PRO A 68 -4.54 -8.85 10.73
CA PRO A 68 -4.41 -10.30 10.66
C PRO A 68 -4.44 -10.80 9.19
N ARG A 69 -5.35 -10.27 8.36
CA ARG A 69 -5.48 -10.69 6.95
C ARG A 69 -4.25 -10.39 6.09
N CYS A 70 -3.49 -9.35 6.43
CA CYS A 70 -2.25 -8.98 5.73
C CYS A 70 -0.99 -9.49 6.42
N SER A 71 -1.06 -9.97 7.67
CA SER A 71 0.11 -10.48 8.40
C SER A 71 0.68 -11.79 7.84
N GLY A 72 -0.12 -12.55 7.06
CA GLY A 72 0.26 -13.88 6.60
C GLY A 72 0.13 -14.97 7.67
N LEU A 73 -0.36 -14.62 8.87
CA LEU A 73 -0.68 -15.56 9.94
C LEU A 73 -2.07 -16.17 9.70
N ASP A 74 -2.20 -17.48 9.86
CA ASP A 74 -3.50 -18.17 9.86
C ASP A 74 -4.23 -17.92 11.18
N ILE A 75 -4.78 -16.71 11.33
CA ILE A 75 -5.54 -16.31 12.51
C ILE A 75 -7.01 -16.64 12.24
N ARG A 76 -7.50 -17.72 12.84
CA ARG A 76 -8.92 -18.05 12.85
C ARG A 76 -9.65 -17.14 13.83
N LEU A 77 -10.54 -16.30 13.30
CA LEU A 77 -11.42 -15.49 14.12
C LEU A 77 -12.41 -16.40 14.88
N PRO A 78 -12.75 -16.08 16.14
CA PRO A 78 -13.80 -16.81 16.86
C PRO A 78 -15.11 -16.71 16.06
N GLN A 79 -15.74 -17.85 15.81
CA GLN A 79 -17.05 -17.88 15.17
C GLN A 79 -18.10 -17.33 16.13
N PRO A 80 -19.06 -16.54 15.65
CA PRO A 80 -20.18 -16.14 16.49
C PRO A 80 -20.88 -17.40 17.00
N ALA A 81 -21.02 -17.51 18.33
CA ALA A 81 -21.91 -18.50 18.92
C ALA A 81 -23.33 -18.13 18.48
N ILE A 82 -23.92 -18.97 17.64
CA ILE A 82 -25.33 -18.89 17.23
C ILE A 82 -26.16 -19.56 18.32
#